data_AF-A0A5Q6RJ82-F1
#
_entry.id   AF-A0A5Q6RJ82-F1
#
_cell.length_a   1.000
_cell.length_b   1.000
_cell.length_c   1.000
_cell.angle_alpha   90.00
_cell.angle_beta   90.00
_cell.angle_gamma   90.00
#
_symmetry.space_group_name_H-M   'P 1'
#
loop_
_entity.id
_entity.type
_entity.pdbx_description
1 polymer ?
#
loop_
_entity_poly.entity_id
_entity_poly.type
_entity_poly.pdbx_seq_one_letter_code
_entity_poly.pdbx_strand_id
1 'polypeptide(L)'
;MVSDFFTLLEVMERVHGGRERLPLDPGDLLKGLRAEIAQGLLATAAAQWRRASHLPHDGWFKAPQGRPAVVITSNWDTIVEQSAVRAGLNVQLSWPRTRSGNRLVDLPPKTVVVLKLHGSVDWGRGDDSCVVDVAATKSWEFDRIDTPISSAALRKHSREGDELLVRHRSYDHPVASARGVRRFDEPHMATMAAGKEAFIADLGEIWDDAYWALSRASWLDIVGYSFPADDLELRTLLRVTTRKPGQAGLASDVEVSIVNPSPDTHERARSFLGQDISSSFAGAESWNMRRRRPTKGGDTL
;
A
#
# COMPACT_ATOMS: atom_id res chain seq x y z
N MET A 1 -10.17 -10.51 -18.23
CA MET A 1 -9.75 -10.32 -16.83
C MET A 1 -9.45 -8.86 -16.50
N VAL A 2 -8.49 -8.18 -17.16
CA VAL A 2 -8.25 -6.74 -16.91
C VAL A 2 -9.45 -5.87 -17.34
N SER A 3 -10.10 -6.20 -18.47
CA SER A 3 -11.36 -5.59 -18.92
C SER A 3 -12.47 -5.71 -17.87
N ASP A 4 -12.56 -6.87 -17.24
CA ASP A 4 -13.64 -7.21 -16.31
C ASP A 4 -13.42 -6.47 -14.98
N PHE A 5 -12.16 -6.30 -14.55
CA PHE A 5 -11.80 -5.51 -13.38
C PHE A 5 -12.20 -4.03 -13.50
N PHE A 6 -11.84 -3.36 -14.61
CA PHE A 6 -12.22 -1.96 -14.80
C PHE A 6 -13.72 -1.77 -14.95
N THR A 7 -14.41 -2.75 -15.55
CA THR A 7 -15.87 -2.76 -15.60
C THR A 7 -16.48 -2.85 -14.20
N LEU A 8 -15.97 -3.74 -13.35
CA LEU A 8 -16.42 -3.87 -11.96
C LEU A 8 -16.16 -2.60 -11.14
N LEU A 9 -14.99 -1.98 -11.31
CA LEU A 9 -14.68 -0.69 -10.69
C LEU A 9 -15.65 0.40 -11.14
N GLU A 10 -15.89 0.52 -12.43
CA GLU A 10 -16.81 1.53 -12.96
C GLU A 10 -18.23 1.33 -12.42
N VAL A 11 -18.70 0.08 -12.33
CA VAL A 11 -19.98 -0.24 -11.69
C VAL A 11 -19.98 0.17 -10.22
N MET A 12 -18.92 -0.17 -9.46
CA MET A 12 -18.80 0.26 -8.06
C MET A 12 -18.86 1.78 -7.92
N GLU A 13 -18.15 2.54 -8.76
CA GLU A 13 -18.15 4.00 -8.74
C GLU A 13 -19.52 4.59 -9.06
N ARG A 14 -20.24 4.02 -10.03
CA ARG A 14 -21.60 4.45 -10.39
C ARG A 14 -22.60 4.19 -9.26
N VAL A 15 -22.51 3.02 -8.62
CA VAL A 15 -23.34 2.66 -7.46
C VAL A 15 -23.04 3.59 -6.29
N HIS A 16 -21.75 3.78 -5.96
CA HIS A 16 -21.34 4.61 -4.83
C HIS A 16 -21.68 6.09 -5.02
N GLY A 17 -21.62 6.58 -6.27
CA GLY A 17 -22.05 7.93 -6.63
C GLY A 17 -23.57 8.13 -6.68
N GLY A 18 -24.37 7.10 -6.36
CA GLY A 18 -25.83 7.14 -6.42
C GLY A 18 -26.38 7.36 -7.84
N ARG A 19 -25.57 7.12 -8.88
CA ARG A 19 -25.93 7.36 -10.28
C ARG A 19 -26.73 6.22 -10.89
N GLU A 20 -26.75 5.06 -10.24
CA GLU A 20 -27.44 3.87 -10.72
C GLU A 20 -28.35 3.32 -9.61
N ARG A 21 -29.67 3.28 -9.87
CA ARG A 21 -30.64 2.64 -8.97
C ARG A 21 -30.74 1.17 -9.35
N LEU A 22 -30.08 0.32 -8.58
CA LEU A 22 -30.14 -1.12 -8.77
C LEU A 22 -31.23 -1.73 -7.86
N PRO A 23 -31.81 -2.88 -8.24
CA PRO A 23 -32.87 -3.54 -7.46
C PRO A 23 -32.36 -4.18 -6.17
N LEU A 24 -31.05 -4.16 -5.92
CA LEU A 24 -30.40 -4.70 -4.72
C LEU A 24 -30.12 -3.58 -3.72
N ASP A 25 -30.05 -3.94 -2.43
CA ASP A 25 -29.50 -3.02 -1.43
C ASP A 25 -28.07 -2.61 -1.86
N PRO A 26 -27.77 -1.30 -1.96
CA PRO A 26 -26.47 -0.83 -2.41
C PRO A 26 -25.31 -1.36 -1.55
N GLY A 27 -25.53 -1.60 -0.25
CA GLY A 27 -24.52 -2.14 0.65
C GLY A 27 -24.16 -3.58 0.28
N ASP A 28 -25.15 -4.45 0.13
CA ASP A 28 -24.95 -5.86 -0.24
C ASP A 28 -24.27 -6.01 -1.62
N LEU A 29 -24.66 -5.17 -2.58
CA LEU A 29 -24.04 -5.19 -3.90
C LEU A 29 -22.57 -4.75 -3.83
N LEU A 30 -22.26 -3.66 -3.12
CA LEU A 30 -20.88 -3.19 -2.97
C LEU A 30 -20.01 -4.23 -2.26
N LYS A 31 -20.55 -4.89 -1.22
CA LYS A 31 -19.89 -6.00 -0.53
C LYS A 31 -19.56 -7.14 -1.49
N GLY A 32 -20.52 -7.56 -2.31
CA GLY A 32 -20.33 -8.59 -3.33
C GLY A 32 -19.28 -8.21 -4.38
N LEU A 33 -19.35 -6.98 -4.91
CA LEU A 33 -18.39 -6.48 -5.90
C LEU A 33 -16.97 -6.42 -5.34
N ARG A 34 -16.78 -5.93 -4.12
CA ARG A 34 -15.48 -5.91 -3.45
C ARG A 34 -14.92 -7.32 -3.24
N ALA A 35 -15.76 -8.26 -2.84
CA ALA A 35 -15.35 -9.66 -2.68
C ALA A 35 -14.86 -10.27 -4.01
N GLU A 36 -15.59 -10.04 -5.11
CA GLU A 36 -15.19 -10.52 -6.45
C GLU A 36 -13.88 -9.86 -6.91
N ILE A 37 -13.73 -8.55 -6.73
CA ILE A 37 -12.48 -7.85 -7.05
C ILE A 37 -11.32 -8.40 -6.22
N ALA A 38 -11.51 -8.57 -4.91
CA ALA A 38 -10.49 -9.11 -4.02
C ALA A 38 -10.06 -10.51 -4.45
N GLN A 39 -11.01 -11.39 -4.80
CA GLN A 39 -10.71 -12.72 -5.32
C GLN A 39 -9.92 -12.67 -6.64
N GLY A 40 -10.32 -11.82 -7.59
CA GLY A 40 -9.63 -11.64 -8.87
C GLY A 40 -8.19 -11.14 -8.68
N LEU A 41 -7.98 -10.17 -7.78
CA LEU A 41 -6.66 -9.64 -7.44
C LEU A 41 -5.79 -10.68 -6.74
N LEU A 42 -6.33 -11.42 -5.76
CA LEU A 42 -5.61 -12.49 -5.07
C LEU A 42 -5.22 -13.62 -6.04
N ALA A 43 -6.11 -14.02 -6.93
CA ALA A 43 -5.83 -15.02 -7.96
C ALA A 43 -4.75 -14.55 -8.93
N THR A 44 -4.81 -13.27 -9.33
CA THR A 44 -3.81 -12.64 -10.21
C THR A 44 -2.45 -12.55 -9.51
N ALA A 45 -2.41 -12.08 -8.27
CA ALA A 45 -1.22 -12.03 -7.44
C ALA A 45 -0.61 -13.42 -7.29
N ALA A 46 -1.41 -14.44 -6.96
CA ALA A 46 -0.93 -15.82 -6.88
C ALA A 46 -0.41 -16.37 -8.22
N ALA A 47 -1.05 -16.03 -9.34
CA ALA A 47 -0.59 -16.41 -10.68
C ALA A 47 0.73 -15.72 -11.04
N GLN A 48 0.84 -14.41 -10.82
CA GLN A 48 2.08 -13.65 -11.01
C GLN A 48 3.19 -14.18 -10.09
N TRP A 49 2.86 -14.47 -8.83
CA TRP A 49 3.78 -15.05 -7.84
C TRP A 49 4.34 -16.42 -8.26
N ARG A 50 3.53 -17.25 -8.92
CA ARG A 50 3.93 -18.53 -9.53
C ARG A 50 4.78 -18.36 -10.80
N ARG A 51 4.55 -17.32 -11.59
CA ARG A 51 5.38 -17.03 -12.77
C ARG A 51 6.71 -16.42 -12.38
N ALA A 52 6.69 -15.54 -11.40
CA ALA A 52 7.82 -14.75 -10.97
C ALA A 52 8.76 -15.52 -10.04
N SER A 53 8.39 -16.69 -9.51
CA SER A 53 9.29 -17.53 -8.69
C SER A 53 10.61 -17.91 -9.37
N HIS A 54 10.72 -17.73 -10.68
CA HIS A 54 11.96 -17.93 -11.45
C HIS A 54 12.72 -16.64 -11.75
N LEU A 55 12.11 -15.46 -11.51
CA LEU A 55 12.78 -14.18 -11.67
C LEU A 55 13.65 -13.89 -10.44
N PRO A 56 14.87 -13.36 -10.63
CA PRO A 56 15.70 -12.85 -9.54
C PRO A 56 14.97 -11.66 -8.89
N HIS A 57 14.14 -11.95 -7.89
CA HIS A 57 13.36 -10.96 -7.14
C HIS A 57 14.25 -10.06 -6.26
N ASP A 58 15.53 -10.39 -6.13
CA ASP A 58 16.58 -9.60 -5.49
C ASP A 58 16.86 -8.26 -6.20
N GLY A 59 16.37 -8.09 -7.44
CA GLY A 59 16.56 -6.86 -8.20
C GLY A 59 15.74 -5.65 -7.73
N TRP A 60 14.47 -5.85 -7.39
CA TRP A 60 13.52 -4.76 -7.12
C TRP A 60 13.69 -4.17 -5.72
N PHE A 61 13.82 -5.06 -4.73
CA PHE A 61 14.12 -4.71 -3.35
C PHE A 61 15.57 -5.07 -3.05
N LYS A 62 16.51 -4.38 -3.68
CA LYS A 62 17.91 -4.44 -3.22
C LYS A 62 17.90 -3.95 -1.79
N ALA A 63 18.18 -4.86 -0.85
CA ALA A 63 18.18 -4.57 0.58
C ALA A 63 18.87 -3.22 0.79
N PRO A 64 18.14 -2.19 1.23
CA PRO A 64 18.71 -0.87 1.32
C PRO A 64 19.93 -0.95 2.25
N GLN A 65 21.09 -0.51 1.76
CA GLN A 65 22.37 -0.65 2.45
C GLN A 65 22.39 0.25 3.69
N GLY A 66 21.78 -0.23 4.78
CA GLY A 66 21.79 0.44 6.09
C GLY A 66 20.69 1.50 6.31
N ARG A 67 19.64 1.57 5.49
CA ARG A 67 18.48 2.44 5.74
C ARG A 67 17.18 1.68 5.51
N PRO A 68 16.10 1.92 6.25
CA PRO A 68 14.80 1.35 5.90
C PRO A 68 14.29 1.89 4.56
N ALA A 69 13.68 1.02 3.76
CA ALA A 69 12.90 1.44 2.60
C ALA A 69 11.44 1.63 3.02
N VAL A 70 10.80 2.67 2.48
CA VAL A 70 9.37 2.92 2.66
C VAL A 70 8.72 2.83 1.30
N VAL A 71 7.71 1.99 1.18
CA VAL A 71 6.85 1.88 0.00
C VAL A 71 5.49 2.44 0.40
N ILE A 72 4.99 3.40 -0.36
CA ILE A 72 3.65 3.94 -0.21
C ILE A 72 2.88 3.52 -1.46
N THR A 73 1.73 2.88 -1.28
CA THR A 73 0.97 2.31 -2.40
C THR A 73 -0.52 2.59 -2.27
N SER A 74 -1.14 2.85 -3.42
CA SER A 74 -2.60 2.93 -3.60
C SER A 74 -3.20 1.59 -4.05
N ASN A 75 -2.38 0.57 -4.30
CA ASN A 75 -2.83 -0.74 -4.75
C ASN A 75 -3.38 -1.56 -3.57
N TRP A 76 -4.44 -2.33 -3.82
CA TRP A 76 -5.02 -3.23 -2.83
C TRP A 76 -4.35 -4.62 -2.79
N ASP A 77 -3.62 -5.01 -3.84
CA ASP A 77 -2.96 -6.32 -3.92
C ASP A 77 -1.81 -6.47 -2.91
N THR A 78 -1.34 -7.70 -2.70
CA THR A 78 -0.28 -8.04 -1.72
C THR A 78 1.09 -8.29 -2.36
N ILE A 79 1.31 -7.80 -3.58
CA ILE A 79 2.51 -8.15 -4.38
C ILE A 79 3.77 -7.57 -3.74
N VAL A 80 3.69 -6.35 -3.21
CA VAL A 80 4.84 -5.65 -2.59
C VAL A 80 5.32 -6.43 -1.36
N GLU A 81 4.40 -6.80 -0.48
CA GLU A 81 4.68 -7.54 0.74
C GLU A 81 5.27 -8.90 0.43
N GLN A 82 4.64 -9.65 -0.47
CA GLN A 82 5.11 -10.97 -0.89
C GLN A 82 6.52 -10.90 -1.47
N SER A 83 6.78 -9.88 -2.31
CA SER A 83 8.08 -9.66 -2.94
C SER A 83 9.16 -9.32 -1.91
N ALA A 84 8.85 -8.48 -0.94
CA ALA A 84 9.76 -8.11 0.13
C ALA A 84 10.11 -9.29 1.05
N VAL A 85 9.13 -10.09 1.46
CA VAL A 85 9.38 -11.28 2.30
C VAL A 85 10.25 -12.29 1.55
N ARG A 86 10.03 -12.50 0.25
CA ARG A 86 10.89 -13.34 -0.61
C ARG A 86 12.33 -12.83 -0.71
N ALA A 87 12.51 -11.52 -0.71
CA ALA A 87 13.83 -10.89 -0.65
C ALA A 87 14.50 -11.02 0.73
N GLY A 88 13.87 -11.72 1.68
CA GLY A 88 14.38 -11.91 3.04
C GLY A 88 14.27 -10.65 3.90
N LEU A 89 13.33 -9.77 3.58
CA LEU A 89 13.03 -8.56 4.34
C LEU A 89 11.90 -8.81 5.33
N ASN A 90 11.93 -8.07 6.44
CA ASN A 90 10.81 -7.92 7.35
C ASN A 90 9.89 -6.80 6.83
N VAL A 91 8.60 -7.06 6.73
CA VAL A 91 7.61 -6.08 6.27
C VAL A 91 6.82 -5.54 7.44
N GLN A 92 6.69 -4.22 7.52
CA GLN A 92 5.82 -3.52 8.45
C GLN A 92 4.68 -2.88 7.64
N LEU A 93 3.42 -3.05 8.05
CA LEU A 93 2.27 -2.43 7.36
C LEU A 93 1.85 -1.08 7.96
N SER A 94 2.48 -0.70 9.06
CA SER A 94 2.39 0.60 9.71
C SER A 94 3.79 1.02 10.17
N TRP A 95 3.97 2.28 10.56
CA TRP A 95 5.25 2.71 11.11
C TRP A 95 5.45 2.14 12.52
N PRO A 96 6.55 1.40 12.80
CA PRO A 96 6.79 0.86 14.13
C PRO A 96 6.89 1.94 15.20
N ARG A 97 6.25 1.73 16.35
CA ARG A 97 6.21 2.69 17.46
C ARG A 97 6.86 2.16 18.73
N THR A 98 7.40 3.05 19.56
CA THR A 98 7.82 2.76 20.94
C THR A 98 6.60 2.50 21.83
N ARG A 99 6.84 2.02 23.06
CA ARG A 99 5.77 1.91 24.08
C ARG A 99 5.09 3.23 24.41
N SER A 100 5.77 4.36 24.18
CA SER A 100 5.21 5.69 24.39
C SER A 100 4.46 6.23 23.16
N GLY A 101 4.25 5.40 22.11
CA GLY A 101 3.56 5.80 20.88
C GLY A 101 4.42 6.57 19.86
N ASN A 102 5.69 6.82 20.17
CA ASN A 102 6.59 7.55 19.29
C ASN A 102 7.06 6.68 18.13
N ARG A 103 7.12 7.24 16.91
CA ARG A 103 7.68 6.55 15.74
C ARG A 103 9.14 6.17 15.97
N LEU A 104 9.50 4.93 15.66
CA LEU A 104 10.89 4.47 15.68
C LEU A 104 11.64 5.08 14.50
N VAL A 105 12.68 5.86 14.78
CA VAL A 105 13.52 6.48 13.74
C VAL A 105 14.46 5.43 13.14
N ASP A 106 15.04 4.60 14.00
CA ASP A 106 15.94 3.52 13.60
C ASP A 106 15.16 2.20 13.49
N LEU A 107 14.90 1.79 12.26
CA LEU A 107 14.28 0.49 11.98
C LEU A 107 15.34 -0.60 11.90
N PRO A 108 15.02 -1.85 12.31
CA PRO A 108 15.95 -2.96 12.21
C PRO A 108 16.47 -3.14 10.77
N PRO A 109 17.72 -3.59 10.58
CA PRO A 109 18.24 -3.94 9.27
C PRO A 109 17.29 -4.88 8.53
N LYS A 110 17.25 -4.78 7.20
CA LYS A 110 16.36 -5.57 6.34
C LYS A 110 14.87 -5.37 6.62
N THR A 111 14.47 -4.19 7.09
CA THR A 111 13.05 -3.83 7.24
C THR A 111 12.59 -2.95 6.07
N VAL A 112 11.39 -3.25 5.55
CA VAL A 112 10.63 -2.37 4.66
C VAL A 112 9.30 -2.01 5.34
N VAL A 113 8.92 -0.75 5.24
CA VAL A 113 7.59 -0.28 5.65
C VAL A 113 6.73 -0.16 4.39
N VAL A 114 5.56 -0.77 4.37
CA VAL A 114 4.62 -0.76 3.25
C VAL A 114 3.32 -0.12 3.72
N LEU A 115 3.09 1.12 3.32
CA LEU A 115 1.94 1.93 3.72
C LEU A 115 0.88 1.87 2.62
N LYS A 116 -0.24 1.18 2.87
CA LYS A 116 -1.33 1.00 1.91
C LYS A 116 -2.45 2.01 2.15
N LEU A 117 -2.46 3.07 1.35
CA LEU A 117 -3.33 4.23 1.57
C LEU A 117 -4.82 3.94 1.36
N HIS A 118 -5.14 2.91 0.58
CA HIS A 118 -6.51 2.53 0.22
C HIS A 118 -6.93 1.18 0.83
N GLY A 119 -6.17 0.70 1.82
CA GLY A 119 -6.38 -0.61 2.40
C GLY A 119 -5.83 -1.75 1.54
N SER A 120 -6.39 -2.95 1.69
CA SER A 120 -5.87 -4.17 1.08
C SER A 120 -6.96 -5.21 0.88
N VAL A 121 -6.79 -6.07 -0.13
CA VAL A 121 -7.68 -7.22 -0.37
C VAL A 121 -7.67 -8.25 0.76
N ASP A 122 -6.67 -8.21 1.63
CA ASP A 122 -6.55 -9.09 2.80
C ASP A 122 -6.73 -8.37 4.14
N TRP A 123 -7.18 -7.11 4.12
CA TRP A 123 -7.55 -6.38 5.34
C TRP A 123 -9.05 -6.34 5.46
N GLY A 124 -9.59 -6.37 6.68
CA GLY A 124 -11.03 -6.33 6.88
C GLY A 124 -11.37 -5.96 8.30
N ARG A 125 -12.61 -5.53 8.50
CA ARG A 125 -13.13 -5.31 9.84
C ARG A 125 -13.55 -6.64 10.44
N GLY A 126 -13.24 -6.83 11.72
CA GLY A 126 -13.94 -7.84 12.51
C GLY A 126 -15.40 -7.43 12.64
N ASP A 127 -16.34 -8.37 12.45
CA ASP A 127 -17.75 -8.14 12.80
C ASP A 127 -17.89 -7.91 14.33
N ASP A 128 -18.97 -7.34 14.89
CA ASP A 128 -19.06 -7.12 16.35
C ASP A 128 -18.96 -8.41 17.19
N SER A 129 -19.30 -9.57 16.60
CA SER A 129 -19.10 -10.91 17.19
C SER A 129 -17.70 -11.51 16.94
N CYS A 130 -16.91 -10.79 16.15
CA CYS A 130 -15.60 -11.05 15.60
C CYS A 130 -14.74 -9.79 15.74
N VAL A 131 -14.97 -8.97 16.78
CA VAL A 131 -13.87 -8.51 17.62
C VAL A 131 -13.25 -9.82 18.09
N VAL A 132 -12.51 -10.42 17.16
CA VAL A 132 -11.69 -11.57 17.34
C VAL A 132 -10.84 -11.02 18.44
N ASP A 133 -11.07 -11.51 19.63
CA ASP A 133 -10.06 -11.45 20.62
C ASP A 133 -8.90 -12.23 19.96
N VAL A 134 -8.07 -11.51 19.20
CA VAL A 134 -6.97 -12.09 18.40
C VAL A 134 -6.01 -12.75 19.40
N ALA A 135 -6.09 -12.34 20.66
CA ALA A 135 -5.52 -13.04 21.80
C ALA A 135 -6.32 -14.31 22.20
N ALA A 136 -7.66 -14.29 22.34
CA ALA A 136 -8.40 -15.47 22.80
C ALA A 136 -8.72 -16.55 21.73
N THR A 137 -8.89 -16.21 20.46
CA THR A 137 -9.37 -17.19 19.46
C THR A 137 -8.32 -18.23 19.07
N LYS A 138 -7.03 -18.04 19.40
CA LYS A 138 -5.92 -18.87 18.89
C LYS A 138 -5.98 -19.07 17.36
N SER A 139 -6.77 -18.27 16.66
CA SER A 139 -6.97 -18.38 15.23
C SER A 139 -5.69 -17.86 14.59
N TRP A 140 -4.97 -18.77 13.97
CA TRP A 140 -3.76 -18.49 13.22
C TRP A 140 -4.08 -17.81 11.88
N GLU A 141 -5.32 -17.43 11.63
CA GLU A 141 -5.78 -16.91 10.33
C GLU A 141 -5.65 -15.39 10.24
N PHE A 142 -5.56 -14.69 11.37
CA PHE A 142 -5.51 -13.22 11.43
C PHE A 142 -4.28 -12.70 12.17
N ASP A 143 -3.83 -11.53 11.73
CA ASP A 143 -2.82 -10.72 12.39
C ASP A 143 -3.33 -9.28 12.54
N ARG A 144 -2.86 -8.60 13.59
CA ARG A 144 -2.95 -7.14 13.69
C ARG A 144 -2.16 -6.48 12.56
N ILE A 145 -2.59 -5.28 12.13
CA ILE A 145 -1.89 -4.56 11.05
C ILE A 145 -0.46 -4.19 11.46
N ASP A 146 -0.25 -3.87 12.74
CA ASP A 146 1.06 -3.55 13.30
C ASP A 146 2.00 -4.77 13.47
N THR A 147 1.51 -5.98 13.20
CA THR A 147 2.30 -7.21 13.32
C THR A 147 3.22 -7.38 12.11
N PRO A 148 4.55 -7.42 12.30
CA PRO A 148 5.49 -7.56 11.18
C PRO A 148 5.29 -8.87 10.42
N ILE A 149 5.40 -8.82 9.10
CA ILE A 149 5.48 -10.02 8.24
C ILE A 149 6.94 -10.41 8.13
N SER A 150 7.28 -11.64 8.50
CA SER A 150 8.61 -12.18 8.27
C SER A 150 8.56 -13.67 7.97
N SER A 151 9.57 -14.16 7.23
CA SER A 151 9.73 -15.58 6.95
C SER A 151 10.22 -16.39 8.17
N ALA A 152 10.80 -15.72 9.17
CA ALA A 152 11.51 -16.36 10.29
C ALA A 152 10.83 -16.21 11.67
N ALA A 153 9.78 -15.39 11.81
CA ALA A 153 9.15 -15.19 13.11
C ALA A 153 8.45 -16.47 13.59
N LEU A 154 9.03 -17.09 14.62
CA LEU A 154 8.33 -17.98 15.55
C LEU A 154 7.12 -17.20 16.11
N ARG A 155 5.94 -17.65 15.67
CA ARG A 155 4.64 -16.98 15.78
C ARG A 155 4.17 -16.91 17.23
N LYS A 156 4.61 -15.89 17.97
CA LYS A 156 4.03 -15.58 19.28
C LYS A 156 2.68 -14.90 19.05
N HIS A 157 1.69 -15.35 19.81
CA HIS A 157 0.31 -14.87 19.80
C HIS A 157 0.22 -13.35 19.64
N SER A 158 -0.70 -12.91 18.77
CA SER A 158 -1.07 -11.50 18.67
C SER A 158 -1.38 -10.97 20.06
N ARG A 159 -0.84 -9.79 20.39
CA ARG A 159 -1.10 -9.13 21.66
C ARG A 159 -2.59 -8.78 21.76
N GLU A 160 -3.11 -8.81 23.00
CA GLU A 160 -4.40 -8.22 23.37
C GLU A 160 -4.56 -6.82 22.77
N GLY A 161 -5.75 -6.53 22.22
CA GLY A 161 -6.10 -5.23 21.66
C GLY A 161 -7.39 -5.28 20.85
N ASP A 162 -8.23 -4.27 21.03
CA ASP A 162 -9.46 -4.05 20.28
C ASP A 162 -9.12 -3.34 18.95
N GLU A 163 -8.46 -4.06 18.03
CA GLU A 163 -8.23 -3.52 16.70
C GLU A 163 -9.45 -3.75 15.81
N LEU A 164 -10.04 -2.65 15.34
CA LEU A 164 -11.17 -2.68 14.39
C LEU A 164 -10.77 -3.20 13.01
N LEU A 165 -9.48 -3.11 12.65
CA LEU A 165 -8.95 -3.50 11.36
C LEU A 165 -7.89 -4.58 11.53
N VAL A 166 -8.11 -5.74 10.90
CA VAL A 166 -7.19 -6.89 10.96
C VAL A 166 -6.77 -7.31 9.56
N ARG A 167 -5.64 -8.00 9.47
CA ARG A 167 -5.17 -8.64 8.24
C ARG A 167 -5.40 -10.15 8.31
N HIS A 168 -6.01 -10.71 7.28
CA HIS A 168 -6.01 -12.14 7.04
C HIS A 168 -4.65 -12.61 6.50
N ARG A 169 -4.13 -13.75 6.96
CA ARG A 169 -2.82 -14.32 6.56
C ARG A 169 -2.79 -14.88 5.12
N SER A 170 -3.14 -14.03 4.16
CA SER A 170 -3.15 -14.29 2.71
C SER A 170 -1.77 -14.73 2.18
N TYR A 171 -0.68 -14.25 2.79
CA TYR A 171 0.69 -14.64 2.44
C TYR A 171 0.93 -16.14 2.66
N ASP A 172 0.49 -16.68 3.80
CA ASP A 172 0.70 -18.08 4.15
C ASP A 172 -0.24 -19.00 3.37
N HIS A 173 -1.45 -18.52 3.07
CA HIS A 173 -2.51 -19.31 2.43
C HIS A 173 -3.28 -18.50 1.37
N PRO A 174 -2.68 -18.23 0.20
CA PRO A 174 -3.31 -17.42 -0.86
C PRO A 174 -4.59 -18.04 -1.44
N VAL A 175 -4.89 -19.31 -1.12
CA VAL A 175 -6.08 -20.04 -1.56
C VAL A 175 -7.19 -20.08 -0.49
N ALA A 176 -6.86 -19.85 0.79
CA ALA A 176 -7.85 -19.87 1.88
C ALA A 176 -8.67 -18.57 1.97
N SER A 177 -8.11 -17.43 1.56
CA SER A 177 -8.82 -16.15 1.49
C SER A 177 -9.94 -16.13 0.44
N ALA A 178 -9.89 -17.00 -0.57
CA ALA A 178 -10.85 -17.01 -1.67
C ALA A 178 -12.20 -17.69 -1.35
N ARG A 179 -12.35 -18.33 -0.18
CA ARG A 179 -13.54 -19.16 0.13
C ARG A 179 -14.32 -18.75 1.37
N GLY A 180 -14.24 -17.48 1.76
CA GLY A 180 -14.98 -16.99 2.91
C GLY A 180 -14.38 -17.54 4.19
N VAL A 181 -13.24 -16.96 4.58
CA VAL A 181 -12.79 -17.05 5.96
C VAL A 181 -14.00 -16.67 6.80
N ARG A 182 -14.58 -17.63 7.52
CA ARG A 182 -15.78 -17.38 8.31
C ARG A 182 -15.44 -16.21 9.22
N ARG A 183 -16.24 -15.14 9.16
CA ARG A 183 -16.11 -13.89 9.93
C ARG A 183 -15.17 -12.81 9.38
N PHE A 184 -14.81 -12.87 8.09
CA PHE A 184 -14.24 -11.74 7.38
C PHE A 184 -15.33 -11.15 6.50
N ASP A 185 -16.02 -10.13 7.01
CA ASP A 185 -17.25 -9.64 6.38
C ASP A 185 -16.97 -9.00 5.01
N GLU A 186 -15.96 -8.16 4.93
CA GLU A 186 -15.68 -7.38 3.73
C GLU A 186 -14.22 -6.95 3.69
N PRO A 187 -13.54 -7.03 2.52
CA PRO A 187 -12.20 -6.49 2.40
C PRO A 187 -12.24 -4.96 2.52
N HIS A 188 -11.36 -4.41 3.35
CA HIS A 188 -11.19 -2.99 3.59
C HIS A 188 -10.47 -2.35 2.40
N MET A 189 -11.27 -1.96 1.41
CA MET A 189 -10.81 -1.40 0.14
C MET A 189 -11.48 -0.05 -0.08
N ALA A 190 -10.75 1.02 0.25
CA ALA A 190 -11.19 2.38 -0.06
C ALA A 190 -11.08 2.61 -1.57
N THR A 191 -12.18 2.95 -2.22
CA THR A 191 -12.21 3.28 -3.64
C THR A 191 -11.70 4.70 -3.88
N MET A 192 -11.45 5.04 -5.14
CA MET A 192 -11.07 6.41 -5.52
C MET A 192 -12.24 7.39 -5.49
N ALA A 193 -13.48 6.89 -5.46
CA ALA A 193 -14.70 7.66 -5.57
C ALA A 193 -15.11 8.39 -4.28
N ALA A 194 -16.11 9.28 -4.40
CA ALA A 194 -16.74 9.99 -3.28
C ALA A 194 -17.24 9.01 -2.20
N GLY A 195 -17.43 9.45 -0.95
CA GLY A 195 -18.01 8.60 0.10
C GLY A 195 -17.04 7.58 0.72
N LYS A 196 -15.73 7.83 0.61
CA LYS A 196 -14.66 6.98 1.17
C LYS A 196 -14.17 7.44 2.54
N GLU A 197 -14.75 8.51 3.09
CA GLU A 197 -14.32 9.14 4.35
C GLU A 197 -14.37 8.13 5.51
N ALA A 198 -15.40 7.28 5.54
CA ALA A 198 -15.52 6.23 6.55
C ALA A 198 -14.43 5.16 6.44
N PHE A 199 -13.96 4.83 5.23
CA PHE A 199 -12.88 3.87 5.02
C PHE A 199 -11.51 4.47 5.31
N ILE A 200 -11.32 5.75 4.95
CA ILE A 200 -10.07 6.48 5.20
C ILE A 200 -9.90 6.77 6.70
N ALA A 201 -10.98 6.97 7.45
CA ALA A 201 -10.91 7.20 8.90
C ALA A 201 -10.14 6.10 9.64
N ASP A 202 -10.39 4.84 9.31
CA ASP A 202 -9.66 3.68 9.88
C ASP A 202 -8.19 3.63 9.47
N LEU A 203 -7.86 4.29 8.36
CA LEU A 203 -6.51 4.36 7.81
C LEU A 203 -5.75 5.60 8.28
N GLY A 204 -6.31 6.40 9.18
CA GLY A 204 -5.75 7.69 9.62
C GLY A 204 -4.28 7.59 10.05
N GLU A 205 -3.92 6.57 10.84
CA GLU A 205 -2.53 6.38 11.25
C GLU A 205 -1.58 6.06 10.09
N ILE A 206 -2.04 5.29 9.09
CA ILE A 206 -1.25 4.95 7.90
C ILE A 206 -1.04 6.20 7.03
N TRP A 207 -2.08 7.03 6.89
CA TRP A 207 -1.97 8.33 6.20
C TRP A 207 -1.02 9.28 6.92
N ASP A 208 -1.08 9.34 8.25
CA ASP A 208 -0.15 10.13 9.06
C ASP A 208 1.29 9.62 8.94
N ASP A 209 1.49 8.30 8.89
CA ASP A 209 2.79 7.68 8.67
C ASP A 209 3.33 7.98 7.27
N ALA A 210 2.46 7.97 6.25
CA ALA A 210 2.83 8.31 4.88
C ALA A 210 3.24 9.78 4.76
N TYR A 211 2.48 10.69 5.38
CA TYR A 211 2.84 12.11 5.49
C TYR A 211 4.18 12.29 6.21
N TRP A 212 4.37 11.63 7.35
CA TRP A 212 5.60 11.71 8.13
C TRP A 212 6.82 11.23 7.33
N ALA A 213 6.68 10.13 6.59
CA ALA A 213 7.74 9.55 5.76
C ALA A 213 8.06 10.43 4.55
N LEU A 214 7.04 10.86 3.80
CA LEU A 214 7.23 11.68 2.60
C LEU A 214 7.80 13.06 2.93
N SER A 215 7.36 13.71 4.01
CA SER A 215 7.87 15.03 4.43
C SER A 215 9.35 15.03 4.83
N ARG A 216 9.95 13.85 5.02
CA ARG A 216 11.38 13.67 5.35
C ARG A 216 12.17 13.01 4.22
N ALA A 217 11.50 12.64 3.14
CA ALA A 217 12.14 11.98 2.03
C ALA A 217 13.01 13.00 1.28
N SER A 218 14.32 12.73 1.21
CA SER A 218 15.22 13.46 0.31
C SER A 218 15.11 12.97 -1.13
N TRP A 219 14.45 11.83 -1.34
CA TRP A 219 14.30 11.20 -2.65
C TRP A 219 12.97 10.44 -2.72
N LEU A 220 12.28 10.59 -3.84
CA LEU A 220 10.98 9.98 -4.09
C LEU A 220 10.92 9.44 -5.52
N ASP A 221 10.75 8.12 -5.64
CA ASP A 221 10.41 7.47 -6.90
C ASP A 221 8.90 7.19 -6.96
N ILE A 222 8.26 7.67 -8.02
CA ILE A 222 6.84 7.43 -8.30
C ILE A 222 6.76 6.48 -9.49
N VAL A 223 6.38 5.24 -9.21
CA VAL A 223 6.38 4.14 -10.20
C VAL A 223 4.95 3.75 -10.54
N GLY A 224 4.58 3.78 -11.82
CA GLY A 224 3.28 3.28 -12.30
C GLY A 224 2.06 4.15 -11.94
N TYR A 225 2.20 5.17 -11.11
CA TYR A 225 1.11 6.09 -10.76
C TYR A 225 0.79 7.04 -11.91
N SER A 226 -0.46 7.04 -12.36
CA SER A 226 -0.91 7.79 -13.55
C SER A 226 -1.32 9.23 -13.26
N PHE A 227 -1.31 9.67 -11.99
CA PHE A 227 -1.85 10.95 -11.52
C PHE A 227 -3.32 11.17 -11.94
N PRO A 228 -4.24 10.24 -11.61
CA PRO A 228 -5.65 10.38 -11.96
C PRO A 228 -6.25 11.61 -11.26
N ALA A 229 -7.18 12.29 -11.94
CA ALA A 229 -7.74 13.55 -11.45
C ALA A 229 -8.50 13.37 -10.11
N ASP A 230 -9.19 12.24 -9.96
CA ASP A 230 -10.11 11.94 -8.87
C ASP A 230 -9.41 11.42 -7.60
N ASP A 231 -8.11 11.15 -7.65
CA ASP A 231 -7.29 10.80 -6.48
C ASP A 231 -6.81 12.05 -5.75
N LEU A 232 -7.75 12.77 -5.15
CA LEU A 232 -7.48 14.05 -4.52
C LEU A 232 -6.57 13.90 -3.30
N GLU A 233 -6.67 12.81 -2.55
CA GLU A 233 -5.99 12.60 -1.29
C GLU A 233 -4.52 12.28 -1.49
N LEU A 234 -4.17 11.30 -2.34
CA LEU A 234 -2.76 11.00 -2.63
C LEU A 234 -2.10 12.17 -3.36
N ARG A 235 -2.81 12.84 -4.28
CA ARG A 235 -2.30 14.07 -4.89
C ARG A 235 -2.03 15.13 -3.83
N THR A 236 -3.00 15.39 -2.94
CA THR A 236 -2.82 16.38 -1.87
C THR A 236 -1.63 16.02 -1.00
N LEU A 237 -1.51 14.76 -0.58
CA LEU A 237 -0.38 14.24 0.19
C LEU A 237 0.95 14.52 -0.52
N LEU A 238 1.09 14.09 -1.79
CA LEU A 238 2.29 14.34 -2.58
C LEU A 238 2.62 15.84 -2.68
N ARG A 239 1.61 16.68 -2.92
CA ARG A 239 1.81 18.13 -3.04
C ARG A 239 2.28 18.77 -1.73
N VAL A 240 1.69 18.41 -0.59
CA VAL A 240 2.06 19.01 0.70
C VAL A 240 3.42 18.53 1.20
N THR A 241 3.86 17.34 0.81
CA THR A 241 5.15 16.79 1.26
C THR A 241 6.30 17.07 0.31
N THR A 242 6.04 17.34 -0.97
CA THR A 242 7.10 17.62 -1.96
C THR A 242 7.31 19.10 -2.24
N ARG A 243 6.48 20.00 -1.67
CA ARG A 243 6.59 21.45 -1.83
C ARG A 243 6.75 22.15 -0.49
N LYS A 244 7.55 23.23 -0.46
CA LYS A 244 7.60 24.12 0.70
C LYS A 244 6.45 25.14 0.63
N PRO A 245 5.93 25.60 1.79
CA PRO A 245 4.95 26.69 1.84
C PRO A 245 5.44 27.90 1.03
N GLY A 246 4.60 28.40 0.12
CA GLY A 246 4.90 29.56 -0.72
C GLY A 246 5.75 29.27 -1.97
N GLN A 247 6.15 28.01 -2.22
CA GLN A 247 6.89 27.65 -3.44
C GLN A 247 5.96 27.05 -4.51
N ALA A 248 6.17 27.44 -5.76
CA ALA A 248 5.42 26.93 -6.92
C ALA A 248 5.92 25.55 -7.40
N GLY A 249 7.20 25.24 -7.13
CA GLY A 249 7.87 24.01 -7.54
C GLY A 249 8.19 23.06 -6.39
N LEU A 250 8.98 22.03 -6.70
CA LEU A 250 9.48 21.08 -5.71
C LEU A 250 10.37 21.75 -4.67
N ALA A 251 10.36 21.21 -3.46
CA ALA A 251 11.32 21.57 -2.44
C ALA A 251 12.74 21.25 -2.93
N SER A 252 13.67 22.19 -2.76
CA SER A 252 15.05 22.07 -3.25
C SER A 252 15.84 20.86 -2.68
N ASP A 253 15.33 20.27 -1.60
CA ASP A 253 15.90 19.17 -0.85
C ASP A 253 15.26 17.80 -1.17
N VAL A 254 14.28 17.74 -2.08
CA VAL A 254 13.70 16.48 -2.57
C VAL A 254 14.00 16.27 -4.05
N GLU A 255 14.59 15.12 -4.39
CA GLU A 255 14.71 14.66 -5.77
C GLU A 255 13.51 13.76 -6.10
N VAL A 256 12.75 14.09 -7.15
CA VAL A 256 11.58 13.30 -7.56
C VAL A 256 11.83 12.67 -8.93
N SER A 257 11.56 11.37 -9.06
CA SER A 257 11.61 10.65 -10.33
C SER A 257 10.29 9.96 -10.63
N ILE A 258 9.85 10.01 -11.89
CA ILE A 258 8.65 9.35 -12.39
C ILE A 258 9.05 8.22 -13.32
N VAL A 259 8.53 7.03 -13.08
CA VAL A 259 8.77 5.83 -13.89
C VAL A 259 7.44 5.31 -14.40
N ASN A 260 7.15 5.59 -15.66
CA ASN A 260 5.90 5.20 -16.30
C ASN A 260 6.08 5.12 -17.82
N PRO A 261 5.61 4.08 -18.52
CA PRO A 261 5.76 4.01 -19.97
C PRO A 261 4.90 5.03 -20.74
N SER A 262 3.86 5.61 -20.12
CA SER A 262 2.94 6.54 -20.78
C SER A 262 3.47 7.98 -20.76
N PRO A 263 3.68 8.62 -21.94
CA PRO A 263 4.13 10.00 -22.01
C PRO A 263 3.21 11.00 -21.31
N ASP A 264 1.91 10.87 -21.48
CA ASP A 264 0.91 11.75 -20.86
C ASP A 264 1.00 11.74 -19.32
N THR A 265 1.43 10.62 -18.72
CA THR A 265 1.67 10.55 -17.27
C THR A 265 2.78 11.50 -16.83
N HIS A 266 3.84 11.63 -17.62
CA HIS A 266 4.92 12.56 -17.31
C HIS A 266 4.47 14.02 -17.44
N GLU A 267 3.64 14.33 -18.43
CA GLU A 267 3.07 15.67 -18.58
C GLU A 267 2.17 16.03 -17.40
N ARG A 268 1.28 15.12 -16.99
CA ARG A 268 0.45 15.29 -15.79
C ARG A 268 1.30 15.45 -14.54
N ALA A 269 2.35 14.64 -14.38
CA ALA A 269 3.27 14.76 -13.26
C ALA A 269 3.99 16.12 -13.23
N ARG A 270 4.46 16.63 -14.38
CA ARG A 270 5.11 17.95 -14.49
C ARG A 270 4.15 19.09 -14.16
N SER A 271 2.94 19.02 -14.70
CA SER A 271 1.88 19.98 -14.39
C SER A 271 1.54 19.97 -12.91
N PHE A 272 1.50 18.78 -12.30
CA PHE A 272 1.09 18.62 -10.91
C PHE A 272 2.18 18.95 -9.89
N LEU A 273 3.41 18.45 -10.07
CA LEU A 273 4.51 18.56 -9.10
C LEU A 273 5.48 19.70 -9.43
N GLY A 274 5.68 20.02 -10.71
CA GLY A 274 6.63 21.02 -11.20
C GLY A 274 7.53 20.45 -12.31
N GLN A 275 8.30 21.32 -12.97
CA GLN A 275 9.13 20.92 -14.11
C GLN A 275 10.41 20.15 -13.70
N ASP A 276 10.83 20.29 -12.45
CA ASP A 276 12.09 19.73 -11.91
C ASP A 276 11.97 18.25 -11.51
N ILE A 277 11.22 17.45 -12.29
CA ILE A 277 11.11 16.00 -12.12
C ILE A 277 11.95 15.23 -13.14
N SER A 278 12.59 14.17 -12.68
CA SER A 278 13.22 13.19 -13.58
C SER A 278 12.16 12.29 -14.20
N SER A 279 12.28 11.98 -15.49
CA SER A 279 11.33 11.12 -16.21
C SER A 279 12.03 9.88 -16.76
N SER A 280 11.43 8.71 -16.55
CA SER A 280 11.82 7.44 -17.15
C SER A 280 10.60 6.81 -17.81
N PHE A 281 10.66 6.64 -19.13
CA PHE A 281 9.60 5.99 -19.94
C PHE A 281 9.69 4.46 -19.92
N ALA A 282 10.50 3.94 -19.02
CA ALA A 282 10.71 2.53 -18.87
C ALA A 282 9.59 1.93 -18.00
N GLY A 283 9.20 0.68 -18.26
CA GLY A 283 8.17 0.00 -17.47
C GLY A 283 8.66 -0.29 -16.05
N ALA A 284 7.72 -0.59 -15.14
CA ALA A 284 8.04 -0.87 -13.74
C ALA A 284 9.06 -2.02 -13.58
N GLU A 285 9.09 -2.97 -14.51
CA GLU A 285 10.04 -4.08 -14.57
C GLU A 285 11.50 -3.66 -14.76
N SER A 286 11.73 -2.48 -15.35
CA SER A 286 13.06 -1.92 -15.59
C SER A 286 13.51 -0.96 -14.48
N TRP A 287 12.61 -0.64 -13.55
CA TRP A 287 12.91 0.21 -12.42
C TRP A 287 13.98 -0.46 -11.57
N ASN A 288 15.08 0.26 -11.40
CA ASN A 288 16.13 -0.08 -10.46
C ASN A 288 16.22 1.06 -9.47
N MET A 289 16.03 0.75 -8.18
CA MET A 289 16.22 1.72 -7.11
C MET A 289 17.59 2.39 -7.30
N ARG A 290 17.60 3.71 -7.55
CA ARG A 290 18.84 4.44 -7.83
C ARG A 290 19.81 4.22 -6.66
N ARG A 291 20.91 3.53 -6.92
CA ARG A 291 22.05 3.58 -6.01
C ARG A 291 22.64 4.98 -6.13
N ARG A 292 22.43 5.82 -5.12
CA ARG A 292 23.21 7.05 -5.04
C ARG A 292 24.68 6.61 -5.02
N ARG A 293 25.46 7.07 -6.01
CA ARG A 293 26.91 7.14 -5.77
C ARG A 293 27.05 8.07 -4.55
N PRO A 294 27.74 7.67 -3.47
CA PRO A 294 28.02 8.60 -2.39
C PRO A 294 28.59 9.86 -3.04
N THR A 295 27.96 11.00 -2.78
CA THR A 295 28.46 12.28 -3.26
C THR A 295 29.88 12.39 -2.73
N LYS A 296 30.87 12.33 -3.63
CA LYS A 296 32.27 12.56 -3.29
C LYS A 296 32.37 14.02 -2.85
N GLY A 297 32.22 14.29 -1.55
CA GLY A 297 32.25 15.63 -1.00
C GLY A 297 31.20 15.79 0.08
N GLY A 298 31.66 15.85 1.33
CA GLY A 298 30.83 16.00 2.51
C GLY A 298 31.62 15.58 3.73
N ASP A 299 32.56 16.45 4.09
CA ASP A 299 33.38 16.37 5.29
C ASP A 299 32.56 16.07 6.54
N THR A 300 33.19 15.31 7.43
CA THR A 300 32.90 15.26 8.86
C THR A 300 32.58 16.65 9.41
N LEU A 301 31.35 16.81 9.91
CA LEU A 301 31.06 17.67 11.05
C LEU A 301 31.19 16.85 12.34
#